data_AF-A0A800JXG7-F1
#
_entry.id   AF-A0A800JXG7-F1
#
_cell.length_a   1.000
_cell.length_b   1.000
_cell.length_c   1.000
_cell.angle_alpha   90.00
_cell.angle_beta   90.00
_cell.angle_gamma   90.00
#
_symmetry.space_group_name_H-M   'P 1'
#
loop_
_entity.id
_entity.type
_entity.pdbx_description
1 polymer ?
#
loop_
_entity_poly.entity_id
_entity_poly.type
_entity_poly.pdbx_seq_one_letter_code
_entity_poly.pdbx_strand_id
1 'polypeptide(L)'
;MSVLTFKDFAIAIQRGDTVTAGIILTELLEVSQAIGETAASYFNSKLMFEPDLFSDAMQIRKEILAGKDIPALMLIHKCLSLSGLEGIQALEAMRKLA
;
A
#
# COMPACT_ATOMS: atom_id res chain seq x y z
N MET A 1 -17.95 -8.59 10.17
CA MET A 1 -17.23 -7.57 9.39
C MET A 1 -16.25 -8.30 8.50
N SER A 2 -16.26 -8.04 7.19
CA SER A 2 -15.27 -8.65 6.29
C SER A 2 -13.92 -8.00 6.56
N VAL A 3 -12.87 -8.79 6.73
CA VAL A 3 -11.50 -8.28 6.83
C VAL A 3 -11.14 -7.71 5.46
N LEU A 4 -10.82 -6.41 5.38
CA LEU A 4 -10.34 -5.80 4.14
C LEU A 4 -9.01 -6.44 3.73
N THR A 5 -8.76 -6.52 2.43
CA THR A 5 -7.56 -7.14 1.86
C THR A 5 -6.91 -6.26 0.80
N PHE A 6 -5.66 -6.53 0.48
CA PHE A 6 -4.98 -5.90 -0.68
C PHE A 6 -5.69 -6.17 -2.02
N LYS A 7 -6.47 -7.25 -2.11
CA LYS A 7 -7.31 -7.51 -3.28
C LYS A 7 -8.44 -6.48 -3.38
N ASP A 8 -9.06 -6.12 -2.26
CA ASP A 8 -10.11 -5.09 -2.24
C ASP A 8 -9.54 -3.73 -2.65
N PHE A 9 -8.33 -3.40 -2.17
CA PHE A 9 -7.60 -2.21 -2.62
C PHE A 9 -7.37 -2.23 -4.14
N ALA A 10 -6.85 -3.32 -4.69
CA ALA A 10 -6.60 -3.44 -6.13
C ALA A 10 -7.89 -3.28 -6.96
N ILE A 11 -9.01 -3.85 -6.50
CA ILE A 11 -10.31 -3.69 -7.14
C ILE A 11 -10.78 -2.24 -7.11
N ALA A 12 -10.62 -1.53 -5.98
CA ALA A 12 -10.99 -0.13 -5.86
C ALA A 12 -10.16 0.77 -6.80
N ILE A 13 -8.83 0.57 -6.84
CA ILE A 13 -7.93 1.28 -7.77
C ILE A 13 -8.31 1.03 -9.23
N GLN A 14 -8.57 -0.22 -9.62
CA GLN A 14 -8.96 -0.56 -11.00
C GLN A 14 -10.28 0.09 -11.43
N ARG A 15 -11.18 0.38 -10.48
CA ARG A 15 -12.43 1.12 -10.74
C ARG A 15 -12.25 2.63 -10.76
N GLY A 16 -11.05 3.14 -10.48
CA GLY A 16 -10.76 4.55 -10.30
C GLY A 16 -11.33 5.13 -9.00
N ASP A 17 -11.75 4.29 -8.05
CA ASP A 17 -12.32 4.70 -6.77
C ASP A 17 -11.21 4.88 -5.73
N THR A 18 -10.53 6.03 -5.82
CA THR A 18 -9.42 6.37 -4.91
C THR A 18 -9.88 6.64 -3.48
N VAL A 19 -11.14 7.02 -3.27
CA VAL A 19 -11.72 7.25 -1.95
C VAL A 19 -11.84 5.92 -1.20
N THR A 20 -12.48 4.93 -1.81
CA THR A 20 -12.60 3.58 -1.23
C THR A 20 -11.22 2.94 -1.06
N ALA A 21 -10.33 3.10 -2.05
CA ALA A 21 -8.96 2.61 -1.94
C ALA A 21 -8.19 3.26 -0.76
N GLY A 22 -8.43 4.55 -0.50
CA GLY A 22 -7.84 5.27 0.63
C GLY A 22 -8.29 4.71 1.98
N ILE A 23 -9.60 4.48 2.15
CA ILE A 23 -10.17 3.86 3.36
C ILE A 23 -9.57 2.48 3.60
N ILE A 24 -9.43 1.67 2.55
CA ILE A 24 -8.81 0.35 2.64
C ILE A 24 -7.36 0.46 3.10
N LEU A 25 -6.57 1.38 2.55
CA LEU A 25 -5.19 1.58 2.98
C LEU A 25 -5.07 2.08 4.43
N THR A 26 -5.98 2.96 4.87
CA THR A 26 -6.05 3.41 6.26
C THR A 26 -6.20 2.22 7.22
N GLU A 27 -7.13 1.31 6.93
CA GLU A 27 -7.35 0.13 7.76
C GLU A 27 -6.19 -0.87 7.67
N LEU A 28 -5.70 -1.16 6.46
CA LEU A 28 -4.64 -2.15 6.26
C LEU A 28 -3.28 -1.71 6.81
N LEU A 29 -2.98 -0.41 6.74
CA LEU A 29 -1.67 0.13 7.12
C LEU A 29 -1.69 0.80 8.49
N GLU A 30 -2.85 0.81 9.16
CA GLU A 30 -3.07 1.48 10.44
C GLU A 30 -2.71 2.98 10.41
N VAL A 31 -2.73 3.63 9.24
CA VAL A 31 -2.38 5.05 9.06
C VAL A 31 -3.60 5.97 9.17
N SER A 32 -3.40 7.29 9.22
CA SER A 32 -4.52 8.25 9.20
C SER A 32 -5.29 8.21 7.88
N GLN A 33 -6.54 8.66 7.89
CA GLN A 33 -7.37 8.73 6.68
C GLN A 33 -6.73 9.58 5.58
N ALA A 34 -6.20 10.76 5.94
CA ALA A 34 -5.54 11.66 4.99
C ALA A 34 -4.31 11.01 4.33
N ILE A 35 -3.55 10.20 5.09
CA ILE A 35 -2.40 9.46 4.55
C ILE A 35 -2.88 8.36 3.61
N GLY A 36 -3.91 7.59 3.98
CA GLY A 36 -4.48 6.54 3.14
C GLY A 36 -4.99 7.08 1.79
N GLU A 37 -5.74 8.18 1.81
CA GLU A 37 -6.25 8.85 0.61
C GLU A 37 -5.12 9.38 -0.28
N THR A 38 -4.09 9.97 0.32
CA THR A 38 -2.90 10.46 -0.41
C THR A 38 -2.14 9.31 -1.07
N ALA A 39 -1.94 8.20 -0.34
CA ALA A 39 -1.26 7.01 -0.84
C ALA A 39 -2.05 6.34 -1.98
N ALA A 40 -3.37 6.23 -1.85
CA ALA A 40 -4.23 5.68 -2.91
C ALA A 40 -4.24 6.55 -4.16
N SER A 41 -4.30 7.87 -3.99
CA SER A 41 -4.24 8.83 -5.10
C SER A 41 -2.89 8.78 -5.80
N TYR A 42 -1.80 8.71 -5.04
CA TYR A 42 -0.45 8.54 -5.57
C TYR A 42 -0.34 7.24 -6.37
N PHE A 43 -0.77 6.11 -5.80
CA PHE A 43 -0.74 4.81 -6.46
C PHE A 43 -1.50 4.84 -7.79
N ASN A 44 -2.73 5.38 -7.79
CA ASN A 44 -3.57 5.46 -8.98
C ASN A 44 -2.93 6.35 -10.07
N SER A 45 -2.38 7.51 -9.69
CA SER A 45 -1.70 8.40 -10.64
C SER A 45 -0.47 7.76 -11.27
N LYS A 46 0.29 6.99 -10.48
CA LYS A 46 1.53 6.34 -10.91
C LYS A 46 1.26 5.12 -11.78
N LEU A 47 0.19 4.38 -11.50
CA LEU A 47 -0.21 3.19 -12.25
C LEU A 47 -0.44 3.47 -13.75
N MET A 48 -0.85 4.69 -14.11
CA MET A 48 -0.99 5.10 -15.52
C MET A 48 0.33 5.09 -16.29
N PHE A 49 1.46 5.29 -15.60
CA PHE A 49 2.80 5.37 -16.20
C PHE A 49 3.66 4.14 -15.90
N GLU A 50 3.37 3.43 -14.81
CA GLU A 50 4.08 2.25 -14.35
C GLU A 50 3.09 1.08 -14.17
N PRO A 51 2.76 0.32 -15.24
CA PRO A 51 1.82 -0.81 -15.15
C PRO A 51 2.33 -1.92 -14.22
N ASP A 52 3.65 -2.01 -14.02
CA ASP A 52 4.29 -2.97 -13.11
C ASP A 52 4.13 -2.62 -11.62
N LEU A 53 3.50 -1.49 -11.28
CA LEU A 53 3.35 -1.02 -9.90
C LEU A 53 2.57 -2.01 -9.02
N PHE A 54 1.62 -2.77 -9.58
CA PHE A 54 0.96 -3.86 -8.86
C PHE A 54 1.91 -5.00 -8.52
N SER A 55 2.81 -5.34 -9.43
CA SER A 55 3.84 -6.37 -9.21
C SER A 55 4.80 -5.92 -8.10
N ASP A 56 5.21 -4.64 -8.11
CA ASP A 56 6.03 -4.05 -7.04
C ASP A 56 5.32 -4.07 -5.68
N ALA A 57 4.03 -3.73 -5.64
CA ALA A 57 3.24 -3.77 -4.42
C ALA A 57 3.14 -5.21 -3.86
N MET A 58 3.00 -6.22 -4.73
CA MET A 58 3.02 -7.63 -4.32
C MET A 58 4.41 -8.07 -3.85
N GLN A 59 5.48 -7.50 -4.40
CA GLN A 59 6.86 -7.76 -3.99
C GLN A 59 7.12 -7.31 -2.55
N ILE A 60 6.41 -6.30 -2.03
CA ILE A 60 6.54 -5.85 -0.63
C ILE A 60 6.36 -7.03 0.33
N ARG A 61 5.30 -7.82 0.15
CA ARG A 61 5.02 -8.99 1.01
C ARG A 61 6.18 -9.99 0.99
N LYS A 62 6.77 -10.21 -0.19
CA LYS A 62 7.90 -11.14 -0.34
C LYS A 62 9.14 -10.65 0.39
N GLU A 63 9.44 -9.35 0.34
CA GLU A 63 10.57 -8.77 1.08
C GLU A 63 10.34 -8.82 2.60
N ILE A 64 9.11 -8.55 3.06
CA ILE A 64 8.74 -8.68 4.48
C ILE A 64 8.94 -10.12 4.98
N LEU A 65 8.42 -11.12 4.26
CA LEU A 65 8.57 -12.53 4.62
C LEU A 65 10.04 -13.00 4.58
N ALA A 66 10.86 -12.36 3.75
CA ALA A 66 12.31 -12.62 3.69
C ALA A 66 13.11 -11.90 4.80
N GLY A 67 12.46 -11.13 5.68
CA GLY A 67 13.12 -10.31 6.70
C GLY A 67 13.93 -9.14 6.13
N LYS A 68 13.59 -8.69 4.91
CA LYS A 68 14.30 -7.64 4.18
C LYS A 68 13.58 -6.31 4.29
N ASP A 69 13.72 -5.68 5.46
CA ASP A 69 12.99 -4.46 5.80
C ASP A 69 13.35 -3.26 4.91
N ILE A 70 14.64 -3.08 4.57
CA ILE A 70 15.06 -1.96 3.72
C ILE A 70 14.45 -2.06 2.31
N PRO A 71 14.57 -3.20 1.59
CA PRO A 71 13.86 -3.38 0.31
C PRO A 71 12.35 -3.20 0.42
N ALA A 72 11.72 -3.70 1.49
CA ALA A 72 10.29 -3.52 1.72
C ALA A 72 9.92 -2.03 1.87
N LEU A 73 10.68 -1.26 2.66
CA LEU A 73 10.49 0.19 2.82
C LEU A 73 10.68 0.96 1.52
N MET A 74 11.67 0.57 0.71
CA MET A 74 11.87 1.17 -0.62
C MET A 74 10.66 0.94 -1.54
N LEU A 75 10.08 -0.26 -1.51
CA LEU A 75 8.89 -0.59 -2.29
C LEU A 75 7.64 0.12 -1.75
N ILE A 76 7.48 0.22 -0.43
CA ILE A 76 6.41 0.99 0.22
C ILE A 76 6.49 2.45 -0.22
N HIS A 77 7.67 3.06 -0.19
CA HIS A 77 7.87 4.42 -0.67
C HIS A 77 7.57 4.54 -2.16
N LYS A 78 8.07 3.61 -2.98
CA LYS A 78 7.83 3.60 -4.43
C LYS A 78 6.33 3.52 -4.76
N CYS A 79 5.57 2.70 -4.05
CA CYS A 79 4.17 2.42 -4.39
C CYS A 79 3.20 3.41 -3.75
N LEU A 80 3.48 3.85 -2.52
CA LEU A 80 2.51 4.57 -1.68
C LEU A 80 3.00 5.96 -1.26
N SER A 81 4.20 6.37 -1.67
CA SER A 81 4.86 7.62 -1.25
C SER A 81 5.06 7.76 0.26
N LEU A 82 4.95 6.65 1.01
CA LEU A 82 5.17 6.65 2.46
C LEU A 82 6.66 6.55 2.77
N SER A 83 7.13 7.32 3.74
CA SER A 83 8.53 7.34 4.17
C SER A 83 8.63 7.66 5.67
N GLY A 84 9.83 7.65 6.24
CA GLY A 84 10.02 7.98 7.65
C GLY A 84 9.12 7.14 8.58
N LEU A 85 8.40 7.80 9.48
CA LEU A 85 7.52 7.13 10.43
C LEU A 85 6.32 6.47 9.77
N GLU A 86 5.69 7.10 8.75
CA GLU A 86 4.57 6.48 8.04
C GLU A 86 4.99 5.21 7.30
N GLY A 87 6.20 5.22 6.71
CA GLY A 87 6.76 4.04 6.04
C GLY A 87 7.02 2.89 7.00
N ILE A 88 7.58 3.17 8.17
CA ILE A 88 7.81 2.16 9.23
C ILE A 88 6.48 1.61 9.74
N GLN A 89 5.49 2.46 9.97
CA GLN A 89 4.16 2.04 10.41
C GLN A 89 3.49 1.12 9.39
N ALA A 90 3.53 1.48 8.11
CA ALA A 90 3.00 0.65 7.04
C ALA A 90 3.72 -0.70 6.95
N LEU A 91 5.04 -0.74 7.13
CA LEU A 91 5.82 -1.97 7.16
C LEU A 91 5.35 -2.91 8.29
N GLU A 92 5.23 -2.39 9.51
CA GLU A 92 4.78 -3.18 10.67
C GLU A 92 3.34 -3.68 10.49
N ALA A 93 2.44 -2.83 9.98
CA ALA A 93 1.07 -3.22 9.68
C ALA A 93 1.00 -4.32 8.62
N MET A 94 1.74 -4.17 7.52
CA MET A 94 1.85 -5.21 6.48
C MET A 94 2.46 -6.52 7.02
N ARG A 95 3.40 -6.44 7.96
CA ARG A 95 4.00 -7.62 8.60
C ARG A 95 2.99 -8.41 9.43
N LYS A 96 2.04 -7.75 10.10
CA LYS A 96 0.94 -8.42 10.82
C LYS A 96 -0.02 -9.16 9.87
N LEU A 97 -0.09 -8.74 8.61
CA LEU A 97 -0.95 -9.31 7.57
C LEU A 97 -0.27 -10.41 6.73
N ALA A 98 1.06 -10.58 6.88
CA ALA A 98 1.91 -11.38 5.99
C ALA A 98 1.84 -12.89 6.23
#